data_AF-A0A963IEY0-F1
#
_entry.id   AF-A0A963IEY0-F1
#
_cell.length_a   1.000
_cell.length_b   1.000
_cell.length_c   1.000
_cell.angle_alpha   90.00
_cell.angle_beta   90.00
_cell.angle_gamma   90.00
#
_symmetry.space_group_name_H-M   'P 1'
#
loop_
_entity.id
_entity.type
_entity.pdbx_description
1 polymer ?
#
loop_
_entity_poly.entity_id
_entity_poly.type
_entity_poly.pdbx_seq_one_letter_code
_entity_poly.pdbx_strand_id
1 'polypeptide(L)' 'MAKSAKTPKSFESAIAQLEEIVAAMESRELPLEDALDHYQSGIGLLRYCQETLSSAEQRIEMLEAEQNRKDADAS' A
#
# COMPACT_ATOMS: atom_id res chain seq x y z
N MET A 1 -9.81 -22.58 -12.69
CA MET A 1 -8.39 -22.51 -12.23
C MET A 1 -8.30 -21.37 -11.22
N ALA A 2 -7.81 -21.61 -10.01
CA ALA A 2 -7.76 -20.62 -8.94
C ALA A 2 -6.67 -19.57 -9.22
N LYS A 3 -7.07 -18.32 -9.47
CA LYS A 3 -6.15 -17.20 -9.67
C LYS A 3 -5.65 -16.78 -8.28
N SER A 4 -4.45 -17.24 -7.93
CA SER A 4 -3.79 -16.92 -6.66
C SER A 4 -3.57 -15.41 -6.59
N ALA A 5 -4.29 -14.71 -5.71
CA ALA A 5 -4.04 -13.31 -5.39
C ALA A 5 -2.62 -13.20 -4.82
N LYS A 6 -1.67 -12.71 -5.63
CA LYS A 6 -0.32 -12.41 -5.16
C LYS A 6 -0.42 -11.16 -4.28
N THR A 7 -0.26 -11.33 -2.98
CA THR A 7 0.00 -10.21 -2.06
C THR A 7 1.18 -9.41 -2.63
N PRO A 8 1.09 -8.06 -2.72
CA PRO A 8 2.18 -7.24 -3.21
C PRO A 8 3.45 -7.49 -2.41
N LYS A 9 4.58 -7.66 -3.09
CA LYS A 9 5.86 -7.89 -2.43
C LYS A 9 6.52 -6.60 -1.94
N SER A 10 6.07 -5.44 -2.41
CA SER A 10 6.56 -4.12 -2.02
C SER A 10 5.49 -3.04 -2.17
N PHE A 11 5.74 -1.87 -1.59
CA PHE A 11 4.89 -0.68 -1.72
C PHE A 11 4.71 -0.26 -3.19
N GLU A 12 5.81 -0.18 -3.95
CA GLU A 12 5.82 0.21 -5.36
C GLU A 12 5.02 -0.79 -6.20
N SER A 13 5.12 -2.09 -5.88
CA SER A 13 4.34 -3.13 -6.54
C SER A 13 2.85 -3.02 -6.21
N ALA A 14 2.48 -2.56 -5.01
CA ALA A 14 1.09 -2.34 -4.65
C ALA A 14 0.50 -1.12 -5.37
N ILE A 15 1.28 -0.04 -5.49
CA ILE A 15 0.91 1.16 -6.25
C ILE A 15 0.72 0.83 -7.73
N ALA A 16 1.66 0.12 -8.37
CA ALA A 16 1.55 -0.26 -9.78
C ALA A 16 0.29 -1.10 -10.04
N GLN A 17 -0.03 -2.05 -9.14
CA GLN A 17 -1.26 -2.84 -9.26
C GLN A 17 -2.54 -2.00 -9.06
N LEU A 18 -2.49 -0.97 -8.20
CA LEU A 18 -3.62 -0.07 -8.02
C LEU A 18 -3.86 0.78 -9.28
N GLU A 19 -2.80 1.25 -9.93
CA GLU A 19 -2.87 1.98 -11.21
C GLU A 19 -3.45 1.09 -12.32
N GLU A 20 -3.03 -0.17 -12.42
CA GLU A 20 -3.60 -1.15 -13.34
C GLU A 20 -5.09 -1.37 -13.11
N ILE A 21 -5.51 -1.50 -11.84
CA ILE A 21 -6.92 -1.64 -11.47
C ILE A 21 -7.72 -0.41 -11.88
N VAL A 22 -7.23 0.79 -11.59
CA VAL A 22 -7.90 2.05 -11.97
C VAL A 22 -8.05 2.12 -13.49
N ALA A 23 -6.99 1.85 -14.25
CA ALA A 23 -7.03 1.84 -15.70
C ALA A 23 -8.04 0.82 -16.25
N ALA A 24 -8.15 -0.37 -15.64
CA ALA A 24 -9.14 -1.37 -16.01
C ALA A 24 -10.57 -0.93 -15.71
N MET A 25 -10.81 -0.26 -14.57
CA MET A 25 -12.13 0.25 -14.18
C MET A 25 -12.59 1.45 -15.03
N GLU A 26 -11.66 2.21 -15.61
CA GLU A 26 -11.98 3.30 -16.54
C GLU A 26 -12.40 2.80 -17.94
N SER A 27 -12.15 1.53 -18.25
CA SER A 27 -12.63 0.90 -19.48
C SER A 27 -14.15 0.71 -19.44
N ARG A 28 -14.84 1.18 -20.48
CA ARG A 28 -16.32 1.12 -20.58
C ARG A 28 -16.89 -0.29 -20.77
N GLU A 29 -16.03 -1.29 -20.93
CA GLU A 29 -16.42 -2.67 -21.22
C GLU A 29 -16.26 -3.61 -20.04
N LEU A 30 -15.94 -3.11 -18.83
CA LEU A 30 -15.75 -3.96 -17.65
C LEU A 30 -17.11 -4.51 -17.15
N PRO A 31 -17.31 -5.85 -17.11
CA PRO A 31 -18.49 -6.45 -16.51
C PRO A 31 -18.64 -6.10 -15.03
N LEU A 32 -19.87 -6.08 -14.53
CA LEU A 32 -20.15 -5.72 -13.14
C LEU A 32 -19.44 -6.62 -12.11
N GLU A 33 -19.42 -7.93 -12.35
CA GLU A 33 -18.72 -8.88 -11.47
C GLU A 33 -17.21 -8.58 -11.42
N ASP A 34 -16.59 -8.36 -12.59
CA ASP A 34 -15.19 -7.98 -12.66
C ASP A 34 -14.92 -6.63 -11.98
N ALA A 35 -15.84 -5.66 -12.11
CA ALA A 35 -15.72 -4.37 -11.44
C ALA A 35 -15.75 -4.49 -9.90
N LEU A 36 -16.56 -5.39 -9.37
CA LEU A 36 -16.62 -5.68 -7.93
C LEU A 36 -15.32 -6.36 -7.45
N ASP A 37 -14.77 -7.28 -8.22
CA ASP A 37 -13.49 -7.96 -7.92
C ASP A 37 -12.31 -6.96 -7.94
N HIS A 38 -12.28 -6.08 -8.94
CA HIS A 38 -11.29 -5.01 -9.04
C HIS A 38 -11.40 -4.04 -7.86
N TYR A 39 -12.63 -3.64 -7.49
CA TYR A 39 -12.85 -2.77 -6.34
C TYR A 39 -12.38 -3.40 -5.02
N GLN A 40 -12.73 -4.67 -4.76
CA GLN A 40 -12.31 -5.39 -3.56
C GLN A 40 -10.79 -5.53 -3.50
N SER A 41 -10.16 -5.85 -4.63
CA SER A 41 -8.69 -5.93 -4.74
C SER A 41 -8.04 -4.57 -4.49
N GLY A 42 -8.59 -3.50 -5.07
CA GLY A 42 -8.10 -2.12 -4.90
C GLY A 42 -8.15 -1.66 -3.44
N ILE A 43 -9.23 -1.97 -2.70
CA ILE A 43 -9.32 -1.68 -1.26
C ILE A 43 -8.24 -2.42 -0.48
N GLY A 44 -7.97 -3.68 -0.82
CA GLY A 44 -6.89 -4.46 -0.21
C GLY A 44 -5.51 -3.81 -0.41
N LEU A 45 -5.21 -3.39 -1.64
CA LEU A 45 -3.97 -2.70 -1.98
C LEU A 45 -3.85 -1.35 -1.26
N LEU A 46 -4.92 -0.56 -1.23
CA LEU A 46 -4.93 0.73 -0.57
C LEU A 46 -4.63 0.59 0.94
N ARG A 47 -5.25 -0.40 1.60
CA ARG A 47 -4.97 -0.71 3.01
C ARG A 47 -3.51 -1.09 3.22
N TYR A 48 -2.97 -1.96 2.38
CA TYR A 48 -1.56 -2.33 2.46
C TYR A 48 -0.63 -1.11 2.32
N CYS A 49 -0.91 -0.20 1.37
CA CYS A 49 -0.14 1.02 1.20
C CYS A 49 -0.19 1.92 2.44
N GLN A 50 -1.38 2.13 3.01
CA GLN A 50 -1.56 2.93 4.23
C GLN A 50 -0.82 2.35 5.43
N GLU A 51 -0.92 1.03 5.64
CA GLU A 51 -0.22 0.33 6.72
C GLU A 51 1.30 0.43 6.55
N THR A 52 1.79 0.31 5.31
CA THR A 52 3.23 0.43 5.00
C THR A 52 3.75 1.85 5.28
N LEU A 53 3.01 2.88 4.86
CA LEU A 53 3.39 4.28 5.13
C LEU A 53 3.37 4.60 6.62
N SER A 54 2.32 4.19 7.33
CA SER A 54 2.22 4.38 8.78
C SER A 54 3.39 3.73 9.54
N SER A 55 3.79 2.52 9.12
CA SER A 55 4.96 1.85 9.72
C SER A 55 6.27 2.59 9.43
N ALA A 56 6.42 3.16 8.23
CA ALA A 56 7.59 3.95 7.87
C ALA A 56 7.66 5.26 8.69
N GLU A 57 6.55 5.97 8.83
CA GLU A 57 6.43 7.19 9.66
C GLU A 57 6.80 6.89 11.12
N GLN A 58 6.21 5.85 11.71
CA GLN A 58 6.52 5.45 13.10
C GLN A 58 8.01 5.15 13.28
N ARG A 59 8.64 4.53 12.27
CA ARG A 59 10.07 4.23 12.33
C ARG A 59 10.94 5.50 12.27
N ILE A 60 10.55 6.49 11.48
CA ILE A 60 11.22 7.80 11.43
C ILE A 60 11.12 8.48 12.80
N GLU A 61 9.92 8.55 13.39
CA GLU A 61 9.71 9.16 14.70
C GLU A 61 10.56 8.51 15.81
N MET A 62 10.66 7.18 15.81
CA MET A 62 11.52 6.46 16.76
C MET A 62 12.99 6.83 16.59
N LEU A 63 13.48 6.89 15.35
CA LEU A 63 14.87 7.26 15.05
C LEU A 63 15.17 8.70 15.47
N GLU A 64 14.26 9.64 15.20
CA GLU A 64 14.39 11.04 15.64
C GLU A 64 14.40 11.16 17.17
N ALA A 65 13.52 10.43 17.86
CA ALA A 65 13.48 10.41 19.32
C ALA A 65 14.75 9.78 19.94
N GLU A 66 15.36 8.81 19.27
CA GLU A 66 16.65 8.25 19.67
C GLU A 66 17.82 9.21 19.45
N GLN A 67 17.85 9.93 18.32
CA GLN A 67 18.86 10.96 18.05
C GLN A 67 18.79 12.06 19.12
N ASN A 68 17.59 12.60 19.36
CA ASN A 68 17.40 13.69 20.32
C ASN A 68 17.77 13.29 21.76
N ARG A 69 17.57 12.02 22.14
CA ARG A 69 18.04 11.50 23.44
C ARG A 69 19.55 11.43 23.53
N LYS A 70 20.24 11.03 22.46
CA LYS A 70 21.71 10.96 22.44
C LYS A 70 22.34 12.35 22.53
N ASP A 71 21.74 13.34 21.87
CA ASP A 71 22.21 14.73 21.92
C ASP A 71 22.04 15.36 23.31
N ALA A 72 20.96 15.00 24.02
CA ALA A 72 20.70 15.47 25.38
C ALA A 72 21.61 14.85 26.46
N ASP A 73 22.14 13.64 26.24
CA ASP A 73 23.09 12.96 27.15
C ASP A 73 24.56 13.33 26.86
N ALA A 74 24.82 13.94 25.69
CA ALA A 74 26.14 14.40 25.27
C ALA A 74 26.46 15.88 25.60
N SER A 75 25.48 16.64 26.13
CA SER A 75 25.62 18.02 26.63
C SER A 75 25.59 18.08 28.16
#